data_AF-A0A814CLG4-F1
#
_entry.id   AF-A0A814CLG4-F1
#
_cell.length_a   1.000
_cell.length_b   1.000
_cell.length_c   1.000
_cell.angle_alpha   90.00
_cell.angle_beta   90.00
_cell.angle_gamma   90.00
#
_symmetry.space_group_name_H-M   'P 1'
#
loop_
_entity.id
_entity.type
_entity.pdbx_description
1 polymer ?
#
loop_
_entity_poly.entity_id
_entity_poly.type
_entity_poly.pdbx_seq_one_letter_code
_entity_poly.pdbx_strand_id
1 'polypeptide(L)'
;MLPLYDTQSDNELLSLETEGDAEHIYRDLFLWCILTYRLDMAKIFLSQLETRICSALIASKILKSLAAYAPDQVAKDTLFAKANDFETHAIEFLRCAYINDKHKACELIMRCTNLYGGVTCLQMAVAADNKRFLHKDACQALLTNIWYDRVDPVQEQKRLVVNILTFGIF
;
A
#
# COMPACT_ATOMS: atom_id res chain seq x y z
N MET A 1 -5.70 52.12 10.58
CA MET A 1 -4.66 51.22 10.06
C MET A 1 -4.48 50.09 11.05
N LEU A 2 -5.25 49.02 10.87
CA LEU A 2 -5.04 47.69 11.45
C LEU A 2 -5.35 46.72 10.29
N PRO A 3 -4.45 45.78 9.95
CA PRO A 3 -4.68 44.90 8.83
C PRO A 3 -5.82 43.93 9.20
N LEU A 4 -6.78 43.77 8.28
CA LEU A 4 -7.83 42.76 8.39
C LEU A 4 -7.15 41.39 8.43
N TYR A 5 -7.26 40.73 9.59
CA TYR A 5 -6.73 39.40 9.84
C TYR A 5 -7.53 38.37 9.02
N ASP A 6 -6.83 37.60 8.19
CA ASP A 6 -7.42 36.74 7.16
C ASP A 6 -7.91 35.40 7.76
N THR A 7 -9.12 35.43 8.34
CA THR A 7 -9.79 34.29 8.99
C THR A 7 -10.08 33.09 8.08
N GLN A 8 -9.89 33.24 6.75
CA GLN A 8 -10.12 32.18 5.79
C GLN A 8 -8.94 31.20 5.73
N SER A 9 -7.71 31.72 5.81
CA SER A 9 -6.47 30.94 5.76
C SER A 9 -6.24 30.10 7.02
N ASP A 10 -6.56 30.64 8.20
CA ASP A 10 -6.41 29.92 9.47
C ASP A 10 -7.44 28.79 9.64
N ASN A 11 -8.65 28.93 9.10
CA ASN A 11 -9.66 27.86 9.14
C ASN A 11 -9.30 26.68 8.24
N GLU A 12 -8.72 26.92 7.06
CA GLU A 12 -8.22 25.85 6.17
C GLU A 12 -7.03 25.11 6.79
N LEU A 13 -6.10 25.85 7.41
CA LEU A 13 -4.97 25.27 8.13
C LEU A 13 -5.41 24.44 9.35
N LEU A 14 -6.37 24.93 10.14
CA LEU A 14 -6.91 24.20 11.29
C LEU A 14 -7.66 22.92 10.86
N SER A 15 -8.39 22.95 9.74
CA SER A 15 -9.03 21.75 9.21
C SER A 15 -8.01 20.69 8.77
N LEU A 16 -6.92 21.09 8.11
CA LEU A 16 -5.85 20.19 7.69
C LEU A 16 -5.07 19.59 8.88
N GLU A 17 -4.86 20.36 9.95
CA GLU A 17 -4.26 19.86 11.19
C GLU A 17 -5.17 18.85 11.90
N THR A 18 -6.48 19.11 11.95
CA THR A 18 -7.44 18.14 12.54
C THR A 18 -7.60 16.86 11.71
N GLU A 19 -7.48 16.93 10.39
CA GLU A 19 -7.52 15.74 9.52
C GLU A 19 -6.30 14.84 9.73
N GLY A 20 -5.10 15.42 9.85
CA GLY A 20 -3.88 14.68 10.15
C GLY A 20 -3.93 13.96 11.50
N ASP A 21 -4.43 14.64 12.55
CA ASP A 21 -4.59 14.05 13.87
C ASP A 21 -5.64 12.93 13.89
N ALA A 22 -6.75 13.10 13.15
CA ALA A 22 -7.79 12.08 13.04
C ALA A 22 -7.26 10.80 12.35
N GLU A 23 -6.45 10.94 11.28
CA GLU A 23 -5.89 9.79 10.59
C GLU A 23 -4.94 8.98 11.49
N HIS A 24 -4.14 9.66 12.32
CA HIS A 24 -3.31 9.01 13.33
C HIS A 24 -4.13 8.26 14.39
N ILE A 25 -5.24 8.85 14.87
CA ILE A 25 -6.15 8.19 15.82
C ILE A 25 -6.77 6.93 15.20
N TYR A 26 -7.28 7.01 13.97
CA TYR A 26 -7.87 5.84 13.29
C TYR A 26 -6.83 4.75 13.02
N ARG A 27 -5.61 5.13 12.65
CA ARG A 27 -4.48 4.19 12.49
C ARG A 27 -4.20 3.45 13.80
N ASP A 28 -4.09 4.17 14.90
CA ASP A 28 -3.73 3.58 16.20
C ASP A 28 -4.84 2.68 16.72
N LEU A 29 -6.10 3.07 16.54
CA LEU A 29 -7.26 2.25 16.88
C LEU A 29 -7.34 1.00 16.00
N PHE A 30 -7.06 1.12 14.70
CA PHE A 30 -6.95 -0.02 13.77
C PHE A 30 -5.87 -1.01 14.21
N LEU A 31 -4.66 -0.53 14.54
CA LEU A 31 -3.56 -1.36 15.04
C LEU A 31 -3.93 -2.04 16.36
N TRP A 32 -4.58 -1.31 17.27
CA TRP A 32 -5.07 -1.86 18.53
C TRP A 32 -6.10 -2.97 18.30
N CYS A 33 -7.03 -2.81 17.36
CA CYS A 33 -8.00 -3.85 17.00
C CYS A 33 -7.31 -5.12 16.45
N ILE A 34 -6.25 -4.98 15.65
CA ILE A 34 -5.50 -6.14 15.13
C ILE A 34 -4.78 -6.87 16.26
N LEU A 35 -4.09 -6.13 17.13
CA LEU A 35 -3.35 -6.71 18.26
C LEU A 35 -4.29 -7.38 19.29
N THR A 36 -5.51 -6.88 19.43
CA THR A 36 -6.55 -7.45 20.30
C THR A 36 -7.48 -8.45 19.61
N TYR A 37 -7.17 -8.85 18.36
CA TYR A 37 -7.93 -9.82 17.56
C TYR A 37 -9.40 -9.43 17.28
N ARG A 38 -9.77 -8.15 17.39
CA ARG A 38 -11.10 -7.62 17.08
C ARG A 38 -11.21 -7.22 15.60
N LEU A 39 -11.19 -8.22 14.72
CA LEU A 39 -11.02 -8.01 13.28
C LEU A 39 -12.20 -7.34 12.59
N ASP A 40 -13.42 -7.51 13.09
CA ASP A 40 -14.61 -6.86 12.51
C ASP A 40 -14.57 -5.34 12.70
N MET A 41 -14.13 -4.88 13.88
CA MET A 41 -13.84 -3.46 14.13
C MET A 41 -12.67 -2.96 13.28
N ALA A 42 -11.62 -3.76 13.15
CA ALA A 42 -10.47 -3.41 12.31
C ALA A 42 -10.90 -3.13 10.86
N LYS A 43 -11.86 -3.89 10.31
CA LYS A 43 -12.39 -3.65 8.95
C LYS A 43 -13.15 -2.32 8.84
N ILE A 44 -13.86 -1.91 9.88
CA ILE A 44 -14.55 -0.62 9.90
C ILE A 44 -13.53 0.52 9.86
N PHE A 45 -12.52 0.50 10.74
CA PHE A 45 -11.47 1.52 10.72
C PHE A 45 -10.65 1.51 9.44
N LEU A 46 -10.41 0.33 8.86
CA LEU A 46 -9.76 0.18 7.56
C LEU A 46 -10.51 0.91 6.44
N SER A 47 -11.83 0.98 6.52
CA SER A 47 -12.64 1.72 5.53
C SER A 47 -12.57 3.24 5.72
N GLN A 48 -12.19 3.73 6.90
CA GLN A 48 -12.05 5.16 7.20
C GLN A 48 -10.66 5.71 6.87
N LEU A 49 -9.63 4.86 6.93
CA LEU A 49 -8.26 5.23 6.55
C LEU A 49 -8.18 5.63 5.07
N GLU A 50 -7.35 6.63 4.76
CA GLU A 50 -7.01 6.97 3.38
C GLU A 50 -6.07 5.92 2.77
N THR A 51 -5.16 5.40 3.61
CA THR A 51 -4.08 4.49 3.21
C THR A 51 -4.46 3.00 3.31
N ARG A 52 -5.69 2.65 2.89
CA ARG A 52 -6.32 1.32 3.09
C ARG A 52 -5.48 0.14 2.58
N ILE A 53 -4.86 0.28 1.41
CA ILE A 53 -4.02 -0.79 0.82
C ILE A 53 -2.83 -1.06 1.72
N CYS A 54 -2.11 0.00 2.14
CA CYS A 54 -0.95 -0.12 3.01
C CYS A 54 -1.34 -0.72 4.37
N SER A 55 -2.39 -0.19 5.00
CA SER A 55 -2.90 -0.66 6.29
C SER A 55 -3.30 -2.14 6.26
N ALA A 56 -3.95 -2.60 5.19
CA ALA A 56 -4.32 -4.00 5.03
C ALA A 56 -3.10 -4.93 4.89
N LEU A 57 -2.06 -4.50 4.17
CA LEU A 57 -0.80 -5.24 4.06
C LEU A 57 -0.05 -5.31 5.40
N ILE A 58 -0.06 -4.22 6.17
CA ILE A 58 0.50 -4.18 7.53
C ILE A 58 -0.24 -5.13 8.46
N ALA A 59 -1.57 -5.15 8.41
CA ALA A 59 -2.38 -6.08 9.18
C ALA A 59 -2.01 -7.54 8.86
N SER A 60 -1.85 -7.86 7.57
CA SER A 60 -1.40 -9.18 7.14
C SER A 60 -0.01 -9.52 7.69
N LYS A 61 0.95 -8.58 7.66
CA LYS A 61 2.29 -8.76 8.23
C LYS A 61 2.24 -9.05 9.73
N ILE A 62 1.48 -8.27 10.50
CA ILE A 62 1.35 -8.41 11.95
C ILE A 62 0.68 -9.74 12.30
N LEU A 63 -0.38 -10.14 11.60
CA LEU A 63 -1.05 -11.41 11.86
C LEU A 63 -0.15 -12.61 11.51
N LYS A 64 0.63 -12.54 10.43
CA LYS A 64 1.62 -13.57 10.09
C LYS A 64 2.75 -13.65 11.12
N SER A 65 3.23 -12.52 11.64
CA SER A 65 4.25 -12.53 12.70
C SER A 65 3.69 -13.08 14.01
N LEU A 66 2.46 -12.72 14.38
CA LEU A 66 1.76 -13.28 15.54
C LEU A 66 1.54 -14.79 15.41
N ALA A 67 1.21 -15.29 14.21
CA ALA A 67 1.09 -16.72 13.95
C ALA A 67 2.39 -17.48 14.25
N ALA A 68 3.56 -16.87 14.05
CA ALA A 68 4.85 -17.52 14.38
C ALA A 68 5.00 -17.82 15.89
N TYR A 69 4.38 -17.01 16.75
CA TYR A 69 4.45 -17.13 18.21
C TYR A 69 3.27 -17.90 18.83
N ALA A 70 2.27 -18.28 18.04
CA ALA A 70 1.11 -19.00 18.58
C ALA A 70 1.50 -20.41 19.07
N PRO A 71 0.94 -20.88 20.20
CA PRO A 71 1.30 -22.16 20.80
C PRO A 71 0.75 -23.36 20.01
N ASP A 72 -0.48 -23.24 19.50
CA ASP A 72 -1.22 -24.34 18.86
C ASP A 72 -1.30 -24.19 17.34
N GLN A 73 -1.24 -25.30 16.61
CA GLN A 73 -1.37 -25.30 15.15
C GLN A 73 -2.73 -24.75 14.68
N VAL A 74 -3.81 -25.04 15.40
CA VAL A 74 -5.15 -24.51 15.10
C VAL A 74 -5.17 -22.97 15.21
N ALA A 75 -4.51 -22.41 16.22
CA ALA A 75 -4.38 -20.97 16.39
C ALA A 75 -3.52 -20.34 15.27
N LYS A 76 -2.46 -21.03 14.82
CA LYS A 76 -1.67 -20.61 13.66
C LYS A 76 -2.51 -20.55 12.39
N ASP A 77 -3.24 -21.61 12.09
CA ASP A 77 -4.03 -21.72 10.87
C ASP A 77 -5.15 -20.67 10.83
N THR A 78 -5.82 -20.42 11.96
CA THR A 78 -6.82 -19.34 12.06
C THR A 78 -6.18 -17.97 11.83
N LEU A 79 -5.01 -17.70 12.39
CA LEU A 79 -4.30 -16.44 12.17
C LEU A 79 -3.86 -16.24 10.72
N PHE A 80 -3.34 -17.30 10.07
CA PHE A 80 -3.00 -17.26 8.66
C PHE A 80 -4.22 -17.02 7.78
N ALA A 81 -5.36 -17.65 8.08
CA ALA A 81 -6.61 -17.40 7.37
C ALA A 81 -7.02 -15.92 7.47
N LYS A 82 -6.94 -15.34 8.67
CA LYS A 82 -7.22 -13.92 8.88
C LYS A 82 -6.23 -13.00 8.17
N ALA A 83 -4.94 -13.34 8.16
CA ALA A 83 -3.94 -12.58 7.41
C ALA A 83 -4.20 -12.59 5.89
N ASN A 84 -4.67 -13.71 5.36
CA ASN A 84 -5.05 -13.88 3.95
C ASN A 84 -6.37 -13.14 3.61
N ASP A 85 -7.29 -13.00 4.56
CA ASP A 85 -8.48 -12.16 4.40
C ASP A 85 -8.07 -10.68 4.20
N PHE A 86 -7.14 -10.16 5.00
CA PHE A 86 -6.62 -8.80 4.82
C PHE A 86 -5.84 -8.62 3.52
N GLU A 87 -5.07 -9.63 3.09
CA GLU A 87 -4.42 -9.61 1.78
C GLU A 87 -5.48 -9.52 0.65
N THR A 88 -6.58 -10.27 0.77
CA THR A 88 -7.69 -10.22 -0.20
C THR A 88 -8.36 -8.85 -0.23
N HIS A 89 -8.55 -8.21 0.93
CA HIS A 89 -9.04 -6.83 0.98
C HIS A 89 -8.07 -5.83 0.32
N ALA A 90 -6.76 -5.97 0.53
CA ALA A 90 -5.76 -5.12 -0.13
C ALA A 90 -5.83 -5.26 -1.66
N ILE A 91 -5.98 -6.49 -2.16
CA ILE A 91 -6.12 -6.77 -3.59
C ILE A 91 -7.38 -6.11 -4.15
N GLU A 92 -8.49 -6.15 -3.40
CA GLU A 92 -9.75 -5.58 -3.84
C GLU A 92 -9.71 -4.05 -3.88
N PHE A 93 -9.14 -3.41 -2.86
CA PHE A 93 -8.93 -1.96 -2.88
C PHE A 93 -8.04 -1.53 -4.05
N LEU A 94 -6.97 -2.29 -4.33
CA LEU A 94 -6.14 -2.04 -5.49
C LEU A 94 -6.90 -2.22 -6.80
N ARG A 95 -7.71 -3.28 -6.92
CA ARG A 95 -8.54 -3.52 -8.11
C ARG A 95 -9.48 -2.35 -8.38
N CYS A 96 -10.16 -1.86 -7.34
CA CYS A 96 -11.06 -0.71 -7.45
C CYS A 96 -10.31 0.57 -7.86
N ALA A 97 -9.14 0.83 -7.26
CA ALA A 97 -8.30 1.97 -7.64
C ALA A 97 -7.85 1.87 -9.10
N TYR A 98 -7.42 0.69 -9.54
CA TYR A 98 -6.94 0.44 -10.90
C TYR A 98 -8.03 0.56 -11.97
N ILE A 99 -9.26 0.17 -11.65
CA ILE A 99 -10.42 0.35 -12.55
C ILE A 99 -10.77 1.83 -12.69
N ASN A 100 -10.65 2.59 -11.61
CA ASN A 100 -10.95 4.02 -11.63
C ASN A 100 -9.90 4.81 -12.42
N ASP A 101 -8.63 4.68 -12.06
CA ASP A 101 -7.52 5.34 -12.73
C ASP A 101 -6.24 4.53 -12.55
N LYS A 102 -5.75 3.96 -13.66
CA LYS A 102 -4.55 3.13 -13.68
C LYS A 102 -3.33 3.90 -13.21
N HIS A 103 -3.15 5.14 -13.67
CA HIS A 103 -1.97 5.94 -13.37
C HIS A 103 -1.96 6.35 -11.89
N LYS A 104 -3.11 6.81 -11.35
CA LYS A 104 -3.22 7.14 -9.93
C LYS A 104 -3.07 5.91 -9.03
N ALA A 105 -3.60 4.76 -9.43
CA ALA A 105 -3.40 3.51 -8.69
C ALA A 105 -1.92 3.12 -8.62
N CYS A 106 -1.20 3.31 -9.73
CA CYS A 106 0.25 3.12 -9.79
C CYS A 106 0.99 4.04 -8.82
N GLU A 107 0.68 5.33 -8.87
CA GLU A 107 1.25 6.35 -7.98
C GLU A 107 0.96 6.03 -6.50
N LEU A 108 -0.26 5.62 -6.18
CA LEU A 108 -0.69 5.31 -4.81
C LEU A 108 0.06 4.11 -4.21
N ILE A 109 0.45 3.13 -5.03
CA ILE A 109 1.30 2.01 -4.57
C ILE A 109 2.75 2.45 -4.31
N MET A 110 3.27 3.34 -5.16
CA MET A 110 4.65 3.81 -5.08
C MET A 110 4.84 4.93 -4.06
N ARG A 111 3.76 5.64 -3.69
CA ARG A 111 3.79 6.71 -2.71
C ARG A 111 4.22 6.18 -1.34
N CYS A 112 5.11 6.93 -0.70
CA CYS A 112 5.50 6.68 0.68
C CYS A 112 4.37 7.10 1.62
N THR A 113 3.96 6.19 2.49
CA THR A 113 2.93 6.49 3.49
C THR A 113 3.60 6.99 4.77
N ASN A 114 3.43 8.28 5.07
CA ASN A 114 4.01 8.90 6.28
C ASN A 114 3.42 8.31 7.57
N LEU A 115 2.20 7.78 7.53
CA LEU A 115 1.54 7.19 8.70
C LEU A 115 2.24 5.95 9.27
N TYR A 116 3.05 5.27 8.48
CA TYR A 116 3.73 4.04 8.89
C TYR A 116 5.26 4.15 8.76
N GLY A 117 5.80 5.36 8.89
CA GLY A 117 7.24 5.59 8.89
C GLY A 117 7.88 5.68 7.49
N GLY A 118 7.11 6.11 6.48
CA GLY A 118 7.63 6.36 5.13
C GLY A 118 7.81 5.11 4.27
N VAL A 119 7.09 4.03 4.59
CA VAL A 119 7.11 2.78 3.81
C VAL A 119 6.19 2.87 2.59
N THR A 120 6.60 2.26 1.47
CA THR A 120 5.72 2.13 0.30
C THR A 120 4.84 0.88 0.41
N CYS A 121 3.68 0.88 -0.26
CA CYS A 121 2.80 -0.30 -0.28
C CYS A 121 3.51 -1.51 -0.88
N LEU A 122 4.37 -1.30 -1.89
CA LEU A 122 5.15 -2.37 -2.51
C LEU A 122 6.20 -2.96 -1.56
N GLN A 123 6.95 -2.12 -0.85
CA GLN A 123 7.92 -2.58 0.16
C GLN A 123 7.22 -3.38 1.25
N MET A 124 6.05 -2.92 1.70
CA MET A 124 5.27 -3.63 2.72
C MET A 124 4.71 -4.96 2.21
N ALA A 125 4.23 -5.03 0.96
CA ALA A 125 3.76 -6.27 0.35
C ALA A 125 4.88 -7.33 0.28
N VAL A 126 6.10 -6.91 -0.08
CA VAL A 126 7.28 -7.77 -0.10
C VAL A 126 7.66 -8.20 1.32
N ALA A 127 7.68 -7.27 2.28
CA ALA A 127 7.98 -7.57 3.68
C ALA A 127 6.96 -8.55 4.31
N ALA A 128 5.69 -8.47 3.90
CA ALA A 128 4.59 -9.35 4.33
C ALA A 128 4.53 -10.71 3.62
N ASP A 129 5.37 -10.95 2.61
CA ASP A 129 5.29 -12.11 1.73
C ASP A 129 3.87 -12.33 1.16
N ASN A 130 3.24 -11.24 0.70
CA ASN A 130 1.90 -11.24 0.12
C ASN A 130 1.96 -11.51 -1.39
N LYS A 131 2.23 -12.78 -1.74
CA LYS A 131 2.45 -13.22 -3.12
C LYS A 131 1.23 -13.01 -4.02
N ARG A 132 0.01 -13.14 -3.48
CA ARG A 132 -1.22 -12.98 -4.26
C ARG A 132 -1.42 -11.52 -4.65
N PHE A 133 -1.01 -10.60 -3.78
CA PHE A 133 -1.00 -9.17 -4.08
C PHE A 133 0.00 -8.82 -5.18
N LEU A 134 1.22 -9.36 -5.13
CA LEU A 134 2.27 -9.09 -6.13
C LEU A 134 1.96 -9.66 -7.51
N HIS A 135 1.20 -10.75 -7.59
CA HIS A 135 0.83 -11.38 -8.87
C HIS A 135 -0.35 -10.69 -9.57
N LYS A 136 -0.93 -9.63 -8.98
CA LYS A 136 -2.07 -8.92 -9.59
C LYS A 136 -1.63 -8.15 -10.83
N ASP A 137 -2.49 -8.09 -11.85
CA ASP A 137 -2.27 -7.34 -13.09
C ASP A 137 -1.87 -5.88 -12.85
N ALA A 138 -2.40 -5.25 -11.80
CA ALA A 138 -2.04 -3.89 -11.41
C ALA A 138 -0.55 -3.77 -10.98
N CYS A 139 -0.02 -4.76 -10.26
CA CYS A 139 1.39 -4.82 -9.85
C CYS A 139 2.30 -5.17 -11.03
N GLN A 140 1.86 -6.05 -11.93
CA GLN A 140 2.59 -6.39 -13.16
C GLN A 140 2.65 -5.20 -14.13
N ALA A 141 1.53 -4.50 -14.34
CA ALA A 141 1.47 -3.28 -15.14
C ALA A 141 2.34 -2.17 -14.54
N LEU A 142 2.35 -2.05 -13.21
CA LEU A 142 3.27 -1.17 -12.48
C LEU A 142 4.74 -1.49 -12.76
N LEU A 143 5.15 -2.74 -12.56
CA LEU A 143 6.53 -3.17 -12.79
C LEU A 143 6.92 -2.99 -14.26
N THR A 144 6.00 -3.28 -15.17
CA THR A 144 6.13 -3.05 -16.61
C THR A 144 6.36 -1.57 -16.90
N ASN A 145 5.54 -0.68 -16.34
CA ASN A 145 5.72 0.76 -16.50
C ASN A 145 7.05 1.23 -15.91
N ILE A 146 7.45 0.77 -14.72
CA ILE A 146 8.77 1.11 -14.13
C ILE A 146 9.92 0.63 -15.04
N TRP A 147 9.77 -0.53 -15.66
CA TRP A 147 10.77 -1.09 -16.58
C TRP A 147 10.83 -0.32 -17.92
N TYR A 148 9.68 0.06 -18.49
CA TYR A 148 9.60 0.71 -19.80
C TYR A 148 9.66 2.24 -19.75
N ASP A 149 9.39 2.88 -18.61
CA ASP A 149 9.58 4.34 -18.42
C ASP A 149 11.08 4.72 -18.51
N ARG A 150 11.97 3.73 -18.36
CA ARG A 150 13.42 3.87 -18.61
C ARG A 150 13.84 3.39 -20.01
N VAL A 151 12.96 2.75 -20.77
CA VAL A 151 13.27 2.06 -22.04
C VAL A 151 12.09 2.16 -23.00
N ASP A 152 12.13 3.09 -23.96
CA ASP A 152 11.11 3.22 -24.99
C ASP A 152 10.90 1.90 -25.78
N PRO A 153 9.75 1.21 -25.63
CA PRO A 153 9.57 -0.15 -26.15
C PRO A 153 9.57 -0.23 -27.69
N VAL A 154 9.21 0.87 -28.37
CA VAL A 154 9.07 0.91 -29.83
C VAL A 154 10.41 1.16 -30.53
N GLN A 155 11.41 1.73 -29.83
CA GLN A 155 12.68 2.11 -30.44
C GLN A 155 13.83 1.12 -30.17
N GLU A 156 13.74 0.32 -29.10
CA GLU A 156 14.88 -0.40 -28.55
C GLU A 156 14.92 -1.92 -28.88
N GLN A 157 13.83 -2.62 -29.26
CA GLN A 157 13.95 -4.08 -29.51
C GLN A 157 14.95 -4.42 -30.63
N LYS A 158 14.98 -3.62 -31.71
CA LYS A 158 15.95 -3.80 -32.80
C LYS A 158 17.34 -3.26 -32.43
N ARG A 159 17.42 -2.20 -31.61
CA ARG A 159 18.68 -1.56 -31.20
C ARG A 159 19.41 -2.32 -30.10
N LEU A 160 18.70 -2.92 -29.15
CA LEU A 160 19.25 -3.75 -28.09
C LEU A 160 19.85 -5.04 -28.64
N VAL A 161 19.17 -5.70 -29.58
CA VAL A 161 19.73 -6.87 -30.28
C VAL A 161 20.99 -6.46 -31.06
N VAL A 162 20.97 -5.31 -31.75
CA VAL A 162 22.15 -4.79 -32.46
C VAL A 162 23.28 -4.45 -31.48
N ASN A 163 23.04 -3.77 -30.37
CA ASN A 163 24.07 -3.42 -29.39
C ASN A 163 24.65 -4.63 -28.66
N ILE A 164 23.83 -5.64 -28.34
CA ILE A 164 24.30 -6.89 -27.74
C ILE A 164 25.13 -7.69 -28.75
N LEU A 165 24.74 -7.70 -30.04
CA LEU A 165 25.51 -8.36 -31.10
C LEU A 165 26.80 -7.61 -31.47
N THR A 166 26.83 -6.28 -31.41
CA THR A 166 28.02 -5.49 -31.74
C THR A 166 29.03 -5.45 -30.59
N PHE A 167 28.60 -5.46 -29.33
CA PHE A 167 29.51 -5.55 -28.18
C PHE A 167 29.94 -6.98 -27.82
N GLY A 168 29.19 -8.01 -28.24
CA GLY A 168 29.54 -9.41 -27.99
C GLY A 168 30.53 -10.04 -28.97
N ILE A 169 31.02 -9.30 -29.98
CA ILE A 169 31.93 -9.79 -31.03
C ILE A 169 33.32 -9.11 -30.96
N PHE A 170 33.67 -8.45 -29.86
CA PHE A 170 35.05 -7.97 -29.61
C PHE A 170 35.59 -8.44 -28.26
#